data_AF-A0A967U3F8-F1
#
_entry.id   AF-A0A967U3F8-F1
#
_cell.length_a   1.000
_cell.length_b   1.000
_cell.length_c   1.000
_cell.angle_alpha   90.00
_cell.angle_beta   90.00
_cell.angle_gamma   90.00
#
_symmetry.space_group_name_H-M   'P 1'
#
loop_
_entity.id
_entity.type
_entity.pdbx_description
1 polymer ?
#
loop_
_entity_poly.entity_id
_entity_poly.type
_entity_poly.pdbx_seq_one_letter_code
_entity_poly.pdbx_strand_id
1 'polypeptide(L)' 'MSRIGNNPINIADGVKVEFKDGVVNVKGPKGNLSKPYSQSIKPKMEEGRITFERDNEDKNTKALHGLTRSLVANMVTGV' A
#
# COMPACT_ATOMS: atom_id res chain seq x y z
N MET A 1 7.95 -12.83 11.27
CA MET A 1 8.01 -11.35 11.34
C MET A 1 8.22 -10.82 9.92
N SER A 2 7.24 -10.17 9.28
CA SER A 2 7.42 -9.66 7.91
C SER A 2 8.24 -8.37 7.93
N ARG A 3 9.53 -8.45 7.55
CA ARG A 3 10.42 -7.28 7.45
C ARG A 3 9.92 -6.25 6.42
N ILE A 4 9.31 -6.72 5.33
CA ILE A 4 8.94 -5.87 4.19
C ILE A 4 7.64 -5.09 4.48
N GLY A 5 6.65 -5.74 5.09
CA GLY A 5 5.34 -5.14 5.35
C GLY A 5 5.32 -4.08 6.47
N ASN A 6 6.30 -4.10 7.39
CA ASN A 6 6.42 -3.11 8.46
C ASN A 6 7.11 -1.82 8.02
N ASN A 7 7.74 -1.82 6.84
CA ASN A 7 8.41 -0.63 6.37
C ASN A 7 7.39 0.35 5.78
N PRO A 8 7.33 1.59 6.30
CA PRO A 8 6.46 2.61 5.75
C PRO A 8 6.86 2.94 4.31
N ILE A 9 5.88 3.28 3.48
CA ILE A 9 6.09 3.83 2.14
C ILE A 9 5.99 5.35 2.24
N ASN A 10 7.08 6.06 1.95
CA ASN A 10 7.03 7.51 1.83
C ASN A 10 6.40 7.88 0.48
N ILE A 11 5.40 8.75 0.51
CA ILE A 11 4.77 9.32 -0.68
C ILE A 11 5.62 10.53 -1.11
N ALA A 12 6.03 10.57 -2.37
CA ALA A 12 6.74 11.72 -2.94
C ALA A 12 5.76 12.88 -3.24
N ASP A 13 6.24 14.12 -3.14
CA ASP A 13 5.46 15.31 -3.48
C ASP A 13 4.91 15.22 -4.91
N GLY A 14 3.59 15.27 -5.04
CA GLY A 14 2.86 15.13 -6.31
C GLY A 14 2.23 13.76 -6.56
N VAL A 15 2.46 12.76 -5.69
CA VAL A 15 1.75 11.47 -5.73
C VAL A 15 0.64 11.46 -4.68
N LYS A 16 -0.58 11.09 -5.09
CA LYS A 16 -1.74 10.95 -4.21
C LYS A 16 -2.19 9.50 -4.17
N VAL A 17 -2.22 8.91 -2.98
CA VAL A 17 -2.70 7.53 -2.77
C VAL A 17 -4.04 7.58 -2.06
N GLU A 18 -5.04 6.91 -2.62
CA GLU A 18 -6.39 6.79 -2.07
C GLU A 18 -6.75 5.32 -1.93
N PHE A 19 -7.22 4.93 -0.75
CA PHE A 19 -7.74 3.59 -0.48
C PHE A 19 -9.26 3.67 -0.39
N LYS A 20 -9.99 3.03 -1.31
CA LYS A 20 -11.46 2.97 -1.31
C LYS A 20 -11.94 1.55 -1.60
N ASP A 21 -12.84 1.02 -0.78
CA ASP A 21 -13.58 -0.23 -1.03
C ASP A 21 -12.70 -1.45 -1.40
N GLY A 22 -11.50 -1.56 -0.82
CA GLY A 22 -10.56 -2.64 -1.17
C GLY A 22 -9.81 -2.42 -2.50
N VAL A 23 -9.81 -1.19 -3.03
CA VAL A 23 -9.03 -0.76 -4.19
C VAL A 23 -8.09 0.36 -3.78
N VAL A 24 -6.82 0.23 -4.14
CA VAL A 24 -5.82 1.28 -4.01
C VAL A 24 -5.73 2.03 -5.33
N ASN A 25 -5.90 3.35 -5.27
CA ASN A 25 -5.74 4.26 -6.38
C ASN A 25 -4.52 5.14 -6.11
N VAL A 26 -3.55 5.11 -7.00
CA VAL A 26 -2.34 5.92 -6.96
C VAL A 26 -2.39 6.87 -8.15
N LYS A 27 -2.39 8.18 -7.90
CA LYS A 27 -2.32 9.23 -8.92
C LYS A 27 -0.97 9.92 -8.82
N GLY A 28 -0.29 10.11 -9.93
CA GLY A 28 0.97 10.84 -10.01
C GLY A 28 1.08 11.64 -11.32
N PRO A 29 2.20 12.35 -11.51
CA PRO A 29 2.44 13.16 -12.71
C PRO A 29 2.43 12.38 -14.02
N LYS A 30 2.76 11.07 -14.01
CA LYS A 30 2.82 10.21 -15.19
C LYS A 30 1.52 9.46 -15.46
N GLY A 31 0.52 9.52 -14.56
CA GLY A 31 -0.78 8.89 -14.77
C GLY A 31 -1.47 8.45 -13.48
N ASN A 32 -2.49 7.59 -13.63
CA ASN A 32 -3.16 6.96 -12.51
C ASN A 32 -3.08 5.43 -12.63
N LEU A 33 -2.97 4.76 -11.48
CA LEU A 33 -2.94 3.32 -11.36
C LEU A 33 -3.94 2.90 -10.30
N SER A 34 -4.78 1.92 -10.63
CA SER A 34 -5.74 1.32 -9.71
C SER A 34 -5.46 -0.17 -9.56
N LYS A 35 -5.50 -0.68 -8.33
CA LYS A 35 -5.38 -2.12 -8.06
C LYS A 35 -6.29 -2.55 -6.93
N PRO A 36 -7.02 -3.66 -7.07
CA PRO A 36 -7.68 -4.28 -5.93
C PRO A 36 -6.63 -4.84 -4.96
N TYR A 37 -6.86 -4.66 -3.66
CA TYR A 37 -6.10 -5.27 -2.58
C TYR A 37 -7.04 -6.01 -1.62
N SER A 38 -6.48 -6.92 -0.82
CA SER A 38 -7.29 -7.71 0.11
C SER A 38 -7.80 -6.86 1.26
N GLN A 39 -9.10 -6.95 1.57
CA GLN A 39 -9.74 -6.24 2.69
C GLN A 39 -9.20 -6.66 4.07
N SER A 40 -8.47 -7.76 4.15
CA SER A 40 -7.80 -8.21 5.38
C SER A 40 -6.59 -7.35 5.78
N ILE A 41 -6.23 -6.34 4.97
CA ILE A 41 -5.14 -5.41 5.22
C ILE A 41 -5.73 -4.02 5.37
N LYS A 42 -5.42 -3.35 6.49
CA LYS A 42 -5.83 -1.97 6.76
C LYS A 42 -4.68 -1.02 6.42
N PRO A 43 -4.78 -0.25 5.32
CA PRO A 43 -3.83 0.82 5.07
C PRO A 43 -4.10 1.99 6.03
N LYS A 44 -3.04 2.47 6.68
CA LYS A 44 -3.02 3.73 7.42
C LYS A 44 -2.14 4.72 6.68
N MET A 45 -2.59 5.96 6.62
CA MET A 45 -1.83 7.07 6.02
C MET A 45 -1.56 8.09 7.11
N GLU A 46 -0.29 8.27 7.47
CA GLU A 46 0.17 9.25 8.46
C GLU A 46 1.23 10.15 7.82
N GLU A 47 0.97 11.46 7.78
CA GLU A 47 1.96 12.49 7.42
C GLU A 47 2.79 12.20 6.15
N GLY A 48 2.14 11.74 5.08
CA GLY A 48 2.83 11.41 3.82
C GLY A 48 3.54 10.05 3.83
N ARG A 49 3.28 9.21 4.84
CA ARG A 49 3.71 7.81 4.90
C ARG A 49 2.51 6.89 4.89
N ILE A 50 2.64 5.77 4.18
CA ILE A 50 1.65 4.70 4.18
C ILE A 50 2.21 3.55 4.99
N THR A 51 1.50 3.19 6.05
CA THR A 51 1.71 1.97 6.82
C THR A 51 0.58 1.00 6.51
N PHE A 52 0.86 -0.29 6.56
CA PHE A 52 -0.16 -1.31 6.40
C PHE A 52 -0.23 -2.12 7.68
N GLU A 53 -1.41 -2.20 8.28
CA GLU A 53 -1.70 -3.07 9.41
C GLU A 53 -2.42 -4.32 8.91
N ARG A 54 -2.15 -5.45 9.56
CA ARG A 54 -2.81 -6.72 9.29
C ARG A 54 -3.70 -7.07 10.46
N ASP A 55 -4.92 -7.54 10.19
CA ASP A 55 -5.84 -8.00 11.25
C ASP A 55 -5.49 -9.41 11.77
N ASN A 56 -4.70 -10.19 11.02
CA ASN A 56 -4.38 -11.57 11.39
C ASN A 56 -2.91 -11.94 11.10
N GLU A 57 -2.36 -12.86 11.90
CA GLU A 57 -0.97 -13.33 11.87
C GLU A 57 -0.74 -14.58 11.01
N ASP A 58 -1.78 -15.06 10.32
CA ASP A 58 -1.72 -16.15 9.36
C ASP A 58 -0.61 -15.97 8.31
N LYS A 59 -0.02 -17.09 7.88
CA LYS A 59 1.04 -17.11 6.85
C LYS A 59 0.58 -16.44 5.55
N ASN A 60 -0.67 -16.68 5.14
CA ASN A 60 -1.25 -16.06 3.95
C ASN A 60 -1.36 -14.54 4.11
N THR A 61 -1.87 -14.05 5.25
CA THR A 61 -1.99 -12.61 5.53
C THR A 61 -0.61 -11.94 5.59
N LYS A 62 0.40 -12.61 6.15
CA LYS A 62 1.80 -12.13 6.15
C LYS A 62 2.39 -11.99 4.74
N ALA A 63 2.09 -12.93 3.84
CA ALA A 63 2.52 -12.89 2.44
C ALA A 63 1.78 -11.80 1.65
N LEU A 64 0.46 -11.71 1.82
CA LEU A 64 -0.37 -10.67 1.21
C LEU A 64 0.06 -9.28 1.66
N HIS A 65 0.36 -9.09 2.94
CA HIS A 65 0.83 -7.83 3.50
C HIS A 65 2.11 -7.33 2.82
N GLY A 66 3.10 -8.21 2.65
CA GLY A 66 4.33 -7.87 1.92
C GLY A 66 4.07 -7.56 0.45
N LEU A 67 3.22 -8.35 -0.21
CA LEU A 67 2.86 -8.17 -1.62
C LEU A 67 2.15 -6.83 -1.85
N THR A 68 1.12 -6.51 -1.07
CA THR A 68 0.36 -5.26 -1.18
C THR A 68 1.27 -4.05 -0.98
N ARG A 69 2.15 -4.09 0.04
CA ARG A 69 3.14 -3.03 0.27
C ARG A 69 4.07 -2.85 -0.95
N SER A 70 4.60 -3.94 -1.51
CA SER A 70 5.48 -3.86 -2.68
C SER A 70 4.76 -3.34 -3.92
N LEU A 71 3.52 -3.76 -4.15
CA LEU A 71 2.69 -3.26 -5.26
C LEU A 71 2.45 -1.76 -5.15
N VAL A 72 2.05 -1.28 -3.97
CA VAL A 72 1.81 0.16 -3.75
C VAL A 72 3.10 0.96 -3.89
N ALA A 73 4.23 0.45 -3.36
CA ALA A 73 5.52 1.12 -3.52
C ALA A 73 5.94 1.23 -4.99
N ASN A 74 5.75 0.16 -5.77
CA ASN A 74 6.02 0.16 -7.21
C ASN A 74 5.09 1.11 -7.96
N MET A 75 3.81 1.19 -7.58
CA MET A 75 2.88 2.16 -8.14
C MET A 75 3.31 3.59 -7.86
N VAL A 76 3.65 3.93 -6.61
CA VAL A 76 4.12 5.26 -6.21
C VAL A 76 5.42 5.65 -6.95
N THR A 77 6.33 4.70 -7.18
CA THR A 77 7.57 4.94 -7.92
C THR A 77 7.34 5.07 -9.44
N GLY A 78 6.31 4.42 -9.97
CA GLY A 78 6.02 4.34 -11.40
C GLY A 78 5.15 5.47 -11.95
N VAL A 79 4.33 6.10 -11.11
CA VAL A 79 3.47 7.24 -11.50
C VAL A 79 4.17 8.59 -11.43
#